data_AF-A0A497N7L8-F1
#
_entry.id   AF-A0A497N7L8-F1
#
_cell.length_a   1.000
_cell.length_b   1.000
_cell.length_c   1.000
_cell.angle_alpha   90.00
_cell.angle_beta   90.00
_cell.angle_gamma   90.00
#
_symmetry.space_group_name_H-M   'P 1'
#
loop_
_entity.id
_entity.type
_entity.pdbx_description
1 polymer ?
#
loop_
_entity_poly.entity_id
_entity_poly.type
_entity_poly.pdbx_seq_one_letter_code
_entity_poly.pdbx_strand_id
1 'polypeptide(L)'
;MRDRWRRTLDLTVVLMLSALFTAALLYATLEVPRFLNSILIKVYPDWGLHFEMEKMRETIELLRPFGYAAFISVIALIIAGFVLGRTKISTFASLGLYLPVFGHFALSMFLLAGIGVLRALWLPILDISPNLLRLGDIVYTLYIASAPLIEFIMRLSGATPSFIDVGTTFSIMVMLMGLVIFFLGTVTWFYGKVRGYRIIDFWIYSLSRHPQYLGFILWSYGLLILAMVTPSPRGGYMAPPSLLWLISTLTAVGSALHEENQLIKSYGEEYLKYRGRVSFMMPLPEGLKRLLTAPVRLLLGKEMPERGREIALVLTLYGLILISPSIPLILT
;
A
#
# COMPACT_ATOMS: atom_id res chain seq x y z
N MET A 1 -34.61 -23.27 16.88
CA MET A 1 -35.05 -22.19 15.95
C MET A 1 -34.47 -20.81 16.30
N ARG A 2 -34.58 -20.33 17.55
CA ARG A 2 -34.11 -19.00 17.98
C ARG A 2 -32.60 -18.72 17.71
N ASP A 3 -31.72 -19.71 17.90
CA ASP A 3 -30.28 -19.56 17.61
C ASP A 3 -29.98 -19.50 16.09
N ARG A 4 -30.77 -20.18 15.25
CA ARG A 4 -30.62 -20.11 13.79
C ARG A 4 -30.96 -18.71 13.27
N TRP A 5 -32.07 -18.15 13.73
CA TRP A 5 -32.48 -16.78 13.40
C TRP A 5 -31.45 -15.75 13.85
N ARG A 6 -30.91 -15.90 15.07
CA ARG A 6 -29.85 -15.02 15.57
C ARG A 6 -28.59 -15.10 14.72
N ARG A 7 -28.14 -16.30 14.34
CA ARG A 7 -26.98 -16.47 13.44
C ARG A 7 -27.19 -15.81 12.09
N THR A 8 -28.37 -15.97 11.50
CA THR A 8 -28.69 -15.35 10.21
C THR A 8 -28.69 -13.83 10.32
N LEU A 9 -29.31 -13.27 11.37
CA LEU A 9 -29.29 -11.82 11.63
C LEU A 9 -27.87 -11.29 11.86
N ASP A 10 -27.09 -11.94 12.72
CA ASP A 10 -25.69 -11.59 12.98
C ASP A 10 -24.89 -11.56 11.66
N LEU A 11 -25.05 -12.58 10.81
CA LEU A 11 -24.38 -12.68 9.53
C LEU A 11 -24.83 -11.57 8.56
N THR A 12 -26.13 -11.29 8.46
CA THR A 12 -26.65 -10.22 7.60
C THR A 12 -26.11 -8.86 8.02
N VAL A 13 -26.13 -8.55 9.32
CA VAL A 13 -25.58 -7.30 9.86
C VAL A 13 -24.09 -7.20 9.58
N VAL A 14 -23.33 -8.27 9.81
CA VAL A 14 -21.89 -8.31 9.52
C VAL A 14 -21.61 -8.09 8.04
N LEU A 15 -22.35 -8.74 7.14
CA LEU A 15 -22.19 -8.54 5.70
C LEU A 15 -22.44 -7.09 5.30
N MET A 16 -23.51 -6.47 5.81
CA MET A 16 -23.81 -5.06 5.56
C MET A 16 -22.73 -4.13 6.09
N LEU A 17 -22.26 -4.34 7.32
CA LEU A 17 -21.20 -3.53 7.92
C LEU A 17 -19.86 -3.70 7.20
N SER A 18 -19.49 -4.92 6.82
CA SER A 18 -18.28 -5.17 6.03
C SER A 18 -18.38 -4.56 4.64
N ALA A 19 -19.55 -4.61 4.00
CA ALA A 19 -19.75 -3.99 2.70
C ALA A 19 -19.64 -2.47 2.80
N LEU A 20 -20.29 -1.87 3.80
CA LEU A 20 -20.19 -0.44 4.09
C LEU A 20 -18.75 -0.05 4.40
N PHE A 21 -18.02 -0.82 5.20
CA PHE A 21 -16.63 -0.53 5.55
C PHE A 21 -15.71 -0.59 4.33
N THR A 22 -15.81 -1.64 3.51
CA THR A 22 -15.03 -1.76 2.27
C THR A 22 -15.39 -0.65 1.27
N ALA A 23 -16.68 -0.33 1.11
CA ALA A 23 -17.13 0.74 0.24
C ALA A 23 -16.67 2.12 0.72
N ALA A 24 -16.74 2.38 2.03
CA ALA A 24 -16.24 3.62 2.63
C ALA A 24 -14.73 3.76 2.45
N LEU A 25 -13.96 2.67 2.60
CA LEU A 25 -12.52 2.68 2.34
C LEU A 25 -12.23 3.01 0.87
N LEU A 26 -12.91 2.35 -0.06
CA LEU A 26 -12.80 2.64 -1.49
C LEU A 26 -13.12 4.10 -1.81
N TYR A 27 -14.25 4.59 -1.31
CA TYR A 27 -14.68 5.96 -1.48
C TYR A 27 -13.65 6.95 -0.92
N ALA A 28 -13.14 6.69 0.29
CA ALA A 28 -12.09 7.49 0.91
C ALA A 28 -10.79 7.51 0.11
N THR A 29 -10.47 6.44 -0.60
CA THR A 29 -9.23 6.34 -1.37
C THR A 29 -9.31 6.85 -2.80
N LEU A 30 -10.49 6.84 -3.43
CA LEU A 30 -10.67 7.22 -4.84
C LEU A 30 -11.48 8.51 -5.00
N GLU A 31 -12.66 8.55 -4.39
CA GLU A 31 -13.61 9.65 -4.58
C GLU A 31 -13.25 10.88 -3.74
N VAL A 32 -12.75 10.70 -2.51
CA VAL A 32 -12.30 11.84 -1.70
C VAL A 32 -11.15 12.60 -2.37
N PRO A 33 -10.06 11.95 -2.85
CA PRO A 33 -9.02 12.63 -3.61
C PRO A 33 -9.55 13.31 -4.87
N ARG A 34 -10.45 12.66 -5.61
CA ARG A 34 -11.08 13.24 -6.82
C ARG A 34 -11.91 14.47 -6.49
N PHE A 35 -12.71 14.43 -5.44
CA PHE A 35 -13.52 15.55 -4.98
C PHE A 35 -12.64 16.71 -4.52
N LEU A 36 -11.63 16.45 -3.69
CA LEU A 36 -10.64 17.45 -3.27
C LEU A 36 -9.92 18.06 -4.48
N ASN A 37 -9.53 17.25 -5.47
CA ASN A 37 -8.95 17.72 -6.71
C ASN A 37 -9.87 18.71 -7.45
N SER A 38 -11.17 18.43 -7.53
CA SER A 38 -12.15 19.30 -8.20
C SER A 38 -12.29 20.69 -7.55
N ILE A 39 -11.97 20.80 -6.26
CA ILE A 39 -11.93 22.06 -5.53
C ILE A 39 -10.57 22.74 -5.74
N LEU A 40 -9.49 21.99 -5.49
CA LEU A 40 -8.13 22.52 -5.50
C LEU A 40 -7.68 22.96 -6.89
N ILE A 41 -8.19 22.34 -7.97
CA ILE A 41 -7.84 22.70 -9.35
C ILE A 41 -8.21 24.15 -9.69
N LYS A 42 -9.15 24.75 -8.96
CA LYS A 42 -9.53 26.17 -9.12
C LYS A 42 -8.49 27.11 -8.51
N VAL A 43 -7.73 26.64 -7.53
CA VAL A 43 -6.70 27.41 -6.81
C VAL A 43 -5.30 27.13 -7.36
N TYR A 44 -5.04 25.88 -7.73
CA TYR A 44 -3.82 25.42 -8.38
C TYR A 44 -4.19 24.87 -9.76
N PRO A 45 -4.36 25.75 -10.77
CA PRO A 45 -4.73 25.34 -12.11
C PRO A 45 -3.72 24.38 -12.71
N ASP A 46 -4.21 23.54 -13.61
CA ASP A 46 -3.35 22.72 -14.43
C ASP A 46 -2.82 23.53 -15.61
N TRP A 47 -1.77 24.29 -15.33
CA TRP A 47 -1.04 25.07 -16.34
C TRP A 47 -0.47 24.20 -17.46
N GLY A 48 -0.29 22.89 -17.21
CA GLY A 48 0.17 21.93 -18.21
C GLY A 48 -0.87 21.66 -19.31
N LEU A 49 -2.17 21.68 -18.99
CA LEU A 49 -3.25 21.56 -19.98
C LEU A 49 -3.24 22.71 -21.01
N HIS A 50 -2.77 23.88 -20.60
CA HIS A 50 -2.75 25.09 -21.42
C HIS A 50 -1.36 25.38 -22.02
N PHE A 51 -0.37 24.48 -21.83
CA PHE A 51 1.03 24.66 -22.25
C PHE A 51 1.69 25.94 -21.72
N GLU A 52 1.25 26.42 -20.55
CA GLU A 52 1.77 27.64 -19.93
C GLU A 52 3.01 27.34 -19.06
N MET A 53 4.11 26.97 -19.72
CA MET A 53 5.34 26.48 -19.07
C MET A 53 5.97 27.50 -18.11
N GLU A 54 5.81 28.80 -18.38
CA GLU A 54 6.32 29.87 -17.53
C GLU A 54 5.55 29.95 -16.20
N LYS A 55 4.22 29.89 -16.24
CA LYS A 55 3.38 29.82 -15.03
C LYS A 55 3.60 28.53 -14.24
N MET A 56 3.88 27.41 -14.91
CA MET A 56 4.28 26.17 -14.23
C MET A 56 5.55 26.38 -13.40
N ARG A 57 6.57 27.01 -14.00
CA ARG A 57 7.83 27.29 -13.34
C ARG A 57 7.66 28.27 -12.18
N GLU A 58 6.95 29.37 -12.38
CA GLU A 58 6.63 30.34 -11.33
C GLU A 58 5.90 29.69 -10.16
N THR A 59 4.93 28.82 -10.45
CA THR A 59 4.18 28.08 -9.41
C THR A 59 5.08 27.14 -8.62
N ILE A 60 6.00 26.43 -9.28
CA ILE A 60 6.99 25.57 -8.60
C ILE A 60 7.92 26.42 -7.73
N GLU A 61 8.48 27.51 -8.26
CA GLU A 61 9.39 28.39 -7.54
C GLU A 61 8.71 29.03 -6.32
N LEU A 62 7.43 29.41 -6.44
CA LEU A 62 6.61 29.91 -5.35
C LEU A 62 6.36 28.85 -4.27
N LEU A 63 6.05 27.61 -4.66
CA LEU A 63 5.72 26.53 -3.72
C LEU A 63 6.96 25.85 -3.11
N ARG A 64 8.12 25.95 -3.76
CA ARG A 64 9.39 25.34 -3.29
C ARG A 64 9.72 25.69 -1.83
N PRO A 65 9.77 26.96 -1.37
CA PRO A 65 10.09 27.26 0.02
C PRO A 65 9.09 26.64 1.01
N PHE A 66 7.81 26.60 0.67
CA PHE A 66 6.78 25.94 1.50
C PHE A 66 6.98 24.43 1.54
N GLY A 67 7.32 23.81 0.41
CA GLY A 67 7.66 22.40 0.32
C GLY A 67 8.84 22.01 1.22
N TYR A 68 9.92 22.79 1.16
CA TYR A 68 11.09 22.62 2.02
C TYR A 68 10.77 22.81 3.51
N ALA A 69 10.05 23.89 3.85
CA ALA A 69 9.65 24.15 5.23
C ALA A 69 8.77 23.03 5.79
N ALA A 70 7.78 22.56 5.01
CA ALA A 70 6.91 21.46 5.38
C ALA A 70 7.69 20.15 5.56
N PHE A 71 8.60 19.83 4.64
CA PHE A 71 9.43 18.63 4.71
C PHE A 71 10.32 18.62 5.95
N ILE A 72 11.06 19.70 6.20
CA ILE A 72 11.92 19.85 7.36
C ILE A 72 11.10 19.75 8.65
N SER A 73 9.93 20.39 8.69
CA SER A 73 9.03 20.33 9.86
C SER A 73 8.56 18.91 10.13
N VAL A 74 8.17 18.16 9.09
CA VAL A 74 7.76 16.76 9.21
C VAL A 74 8.92 15.90 9.73
N ILE A 75 10.11 16.02 9.16
CA ILE A 75 11.30 15.28 9.62
C ILE A 75 11.65 15.64 11.07
N ALA A 76 11.62 16.92 11.43
CA ALA A 76 11.88 17.39 12.79
C ALA A 76 10.85 16.82 13.77
N LEU A 77 9.57 16.76 13.42
CA LEU A 77 8.52 16.17 14.25
C LEU A 77 8.67 14.65 14.40
N ILE A 78 9.11 13.95 13.36
CA ILE A 78 9.44 12.52 13.44
C ILE A 78 10.58 12.32 14.44
N ILE A 79 11.70 13.02 14.27
CA ILE A 79 12.88 12.90 15.13
C ILE A 79 12.53 13.30 16.57
N ALA A 80 11.89 14.44 16.78
CA ALA A 80 11.48 14.91 18.10
C ALA A 80 10.49 13.94 18.77
N GLY A 81 9.54 13.38 18.00
CA GLY A 81 8.60 12.37 18.49
C GLY A 81 9.32 11.11 18.98
N PHE A 82 10.36 10.65 18.27
CA PHE A 82 11.20 9.54 18.71
C PHE A 82 12.04 9.89 19.95
N VAL A 83 12.77 11.01 19.92
CA VAL A 83 13.67 11.43 21.01
C VAL A 83 12.91 11.68 22.32
N LEU A 84 11.72 12.28 22.24
CA LEU A 84 10.87 12.59 23.40
C LEU A 84 9.98 11.40 23.82
N GLY A 85 10.08 10.24 23.17
CA GLY A 85 9.23 9.09 23.42
C GLY A 85 7.74 9.30 23.10
N ARG A 86 7.40 10.38 22.38
CA ARG A 86 6.03 10.72 21.96
C ARG A 86 5.69 10.05 20.64
N THR A 87 5.50 8.74 20.71
CA THR A 87 5.22 7.88 19.54
C THR A 87 4.07 8.38 18.68
N LYS A 88 2.99 8.90 19.28
CA LYS A 88 1.84 9.47 18.53
C LYS A 88 2.23 10.61 17.60
N ILE A 89 3.13 11.50 18.04
CA ILE A 89 3.59 12.64 17.24
C ILE A 89 4.43 12.14 16.07
N SER A 90 5.36 11.21 16.35
CA SER A 90 6.18 10.60 15.31
C SER A 90 5.33 9.84 14.29
N THR A 91 4.30 9.12 14.74
CA THR A 91 3.39 8.40 13.84
C THR A 91 2.61 9.37 12.98
N PHE A 92 2.02 10.42 13.56
CA PHE A 92 1.28 11.43 12.80
C PHE A 92 2.17 12.14 11.76
N ALA A 93 3.38 12.54 12.15
CA ALA A 93 4.33 13.16 11.23
C ALA A 93 4.77 12.19 10.11
N SER A 94 4.98 10.91 10.42
CA SER A 94 5.29 9.89 9.41
C SER A 94 4.15 9.68 8.40
N LEU A 95 2.88 9.76 8.84
CA LEU A 95 1.73 9.77 7.93
C LEU A 95 1.74 10.99 7.01
N GLY A 96 2.23 12.13 7.50
CA GLY A 96 2.46 13.33 6.69
C GLY A 96 3.33 13.07 5.46
N LEU A 97 4.38 12.24 5.57
CA LEU A 97 5.24 11.88 4.42
C LEU A 97 4.52 11.08 3.33
N TYR A 98 3.41 10.40 3.67
CA TYR A 98 2.58 9.66 2.71
C TYR A 98 1.50 10.52 2.06
N LEU A 99 1.20 11.70 2.61
CA LEU A 99 0.17 12.59 2.07
C LEU A 99 0.34 12.88 0.56
N PRO A 100 1.56 13.05 0.02
CA PRO A 100 1.72 13.32 -1.40
C PRO A 100 1.46 12.11 -2.32
N VAL A 101 1.33 10.90 -1.77
CA VAL A 101 0.87 9.74 -2.54
C VAL A 101 -0.52 10.03 -3.12
N PHE A 102 -1.39 10.72 -2.39
CA PHE A 102 -2.73 11.09 -2.87
C PHE A 102 -2.70 12.04 -4.08
N GLY A 103 -1.58 12.74 -4.32
CA GLY A 103 -1.38 13.52 -5.53
C GLY A 103 -1.45 12.69 -6.81
N HIS A 104 -1.23 11.37 -6.75
CA HIS A 104 -1.35 10.46 -7.90
C HIS A 104 -2.79 10.23 -8.36
N PHE A 105 -3.77 10.57 -7.53
CA PHE A 105 -5.17 10.59 -7.95
C PHE A 105 -5.55 11.89 -8.68
N ALA A 106 -4.66 12.88 -8.75
CA ALA A 106 -4.81 14.01 -9.66
C ALA A 106 -4.55 13.51 -11.09
N LEU A 107 -5.61 13.35 -11.89
CA LEU A 107 -5.49 13.15 -13.33
C LEU A 107 -5.16 14.49 -14.01
N SER A 108 -4.00 15.09 -13.67
CA SER A 108 -3.56 16.40 -14.15
C SER A 108 -2.22 16.32 -14.89
N MET A 109 -2.02 17.23 -15.85
CA MET A 109 -0.81 17.41 -16.66
C MET A 109 0.32 18.11 -15.91
N PHE A 110 0.00 18.98 -14.95
CA PHE A 110 0.94 19.64 -14.06
C PHE A 110 1.06 18.90 -12.71
N LEU A 111 2.30 18.69 -12.25
CA LEU A 111 2.66 17.96 -11.03
C LEU A 111 1.94 18.48 -9.78
N LEU A 112 1.84 19.80 -9.64
CA LEU A 112 1.29 20.48 -8.46
C LEU A 112 -0.15 20.96 -8.67
N ALA A 113 -0.80 20.59 -9.78
CA ALA A 113 -2.18 20.98 -10.05
C ALA A 113 -3.16 20.25 -9.14
N GLY A 114 -4.18 20.98 -8.69
CA GLY A 114 -5.23 20.45 -7.83
C GLY A 114 -4.68 19.74 -6.58
N ILE A 115 -5.07 18.49 -6.36
CA ILE A 115 -4.55 17.69 -5.22
C ILE A 115 -3.07 17.33 -5.39
N GLY A 116 -2.51 17.46 -6.59
CA GLY A 116 -1.09 17.34 -6.87
C GLY A 116 -0.22 18.30 -6.05
N VAL A 117 -0.76 19.42 -5.57
CA VAL A 117 -0.04 20.39 -4.71
C VAL A 117 0.55 19.75 -3.46
N LEU A 118 -0.04 18.65 -2.97
CA LEU A 118 0.49 17.88 -1.83
C LEU A 118 1.92 17.37 -2.10
N ARG A 119 2.30 17.17 -3.37
CA ARG A 119 3.66 16.81 -3.82
C ARG A 119 4.70 17.89 -3.57
N ALA A 120 4.29 19.11 -3.23
CA ALA A 120 5.21 20.13 -2.74
C ALA A 120 6.05 19.62 -1.56
N LEU A 121 5.48 18.77 -0.70
CA LEU A 121 6.20 18.16 0.43
C LEU A 121 7.41 17.30 -0.01
N TRP A 122 7.37 16.71 -1.21
CA TRP A 122 8.49 15.92 -1.74
C TRP A 122 9.46 16.72 -2.61
N LEU A 123 9.23 18.03 -2.84
CA LEU A 123 10.16 18.86 -3.61
C LEU A 123 11.62 18.74 -3.15
N PRO A 124 11.95 18.70 -1.85
CA PRO A 124 13.33 18.50 -1.42
C PRO A 124 13.94 17.17 -1.90
N ILE A 125 13.16 16.10 -1.94
CA ILE A 125 13.62 14.79 -2.44
C ILE A 125 13.81 14.86 -3.96
N LEU A 126 12.87 15.51 -4.66
CA LEU A 126 12.89 15.62 -6.12
C LEU A 126 14.01 16.52 -6.64
N ASP A 127 14.26 17.63 -5.95
CA ASP A 127 15.33 18.56 -6.29
C ASP A 127 16.72 17.91 -6.04
N ILE A 128 16.85 16.98 -5.08
CA ILE A 128 18.08 16.18 -4.89
C ILE A 128 18.22 15.15 -6.01
N SER A 129 17.21 14.28 -6.18
CA SER A 129 17.17 13.30 -7.25
C SER A 129 15.78 12.65 -7.35
N PRO A 130 15.08 12.77 -8.50
CA PRO A 130 13.80 12.09 -8.71
C PRO A 130 13.90 10.57 -8.60
N ASN A 131 15.08 10.01 -8.84
CA ASN A 131 15.35 8.58 -8.78
C ASN A 131 15.27 8.00 -7.36
N LEU A 132 15.32 8.81 -6.31
CA LEU A 132 15.17 8.31 -4.94
C LEU A 132 13.79 7.68 -4.71
N LEU A 133 12.72 8.22 -5.32
CA LEU A 133 11.37 7.64 -5.19
C LEU A 133 11.21 6.32 -5.95
N ARG A 134 12.15 6.00 -6.86
CA ARG A 134 12.19 4.78 -7.68
C ARG A 134 12.93 3.62 -7.02
N LEU A 135 13.49 3.81 -5.83
CA LEU A 135 14.23 2.77 -5.11
C LEU A 135 13.39 1.53 -4.72
N GLY A 136 12.10 1.49 -5.06
CA GLY A 136 11.25 0.31 -4.96
C GLY A 136 10.91 -0.33 -6.31
N ASP A 137 11.52 0.03 -7.43
CA ASP A 137 11.12 -0.41 -8.78
C ASP A 137 11.15 -1.94 -8.96
N ILE A 138 11.87 -2.70 -8.11
CA ILE A 138 11.80 -4.17 -8.07
C ILE A 138 10.36 -4.70 -7.93
N VAL A 139 9.46 -3.92 -7.33
CA VAL A 139 8.06 -4.34 -7.12
C VAL A 139 7.31 -4.49 -8.45
N TYR A 140 7.78 -3.85 -9.52
CA TYR A 140 7.21 -4.00 -10.86
C TYR A 140 7.55 -5.33 -11.51
N THR A 141 8.57 -6.05 -11.03
CA THR A 141 8.97 -7.35 -11.60
C THR A 141 7.83 -8.36 -11.61
N LEU A 142 6.96 -8.34 -10.59
CA LEU A 142 5.79 -9.22 -10.56
C LEU A 142 4.83 -8.92 -11.73
N TYR A 143 4.52 -7.64 -11.97
CA TYR A 143 3.74 -7.23 -13.14
C TYR A 143 4.44 -7.64 -14.45
N ILE A 144 5.71 -7.28 -14.62
CA ILE A 144 6.50 -7.56 -15.83
C ILE A 144 6.54 -9.06 -16.13
N ALA A 145 6.74 -9.90 -15.11
CA ALA A 145 6.76 -11.36 -15.26
C ALA A 145 5.38 -11.93 -15.67
N SER A 146 4.29 -11.30 -15.24
CA SER A 146 2.93 -11.73 -15.55
C SER A 146 2.36 -11.17 -16.86
N ALA A 147 2.91 -10.04 -17.35
CA ALA A 147 2.39 -9.32 -18.50
C ALA A 147 2.30 -10.17 -19.79
N PRO A 148 3.29 -11.02 -20.16
CA PRO A 148 3.20 -11.85 -21.35
C PRO A 148 2.03 -12.84 -21.32
N LEU A 149 1.72 -13.40 -20.14
CA LEU A 149 0.59 -14.31 -19.96
C LEU A 149 -0.75 -13.60 -20.17
N ILE A 150 -0.86 -12.38 -19.65
CA ILE A 150 -2.09 -11.58 -19.78
C ILE A 150 -2.28 -11.13 -21.22
N GLU A 151 -1.21 -10.67 -21.87
CA GLU A 151 -1.21 -10.35 -23.29
C GLU A 151 -1.65 -11.55 -24.13
N PHE A 152 -1.13 -12.74 -23.84
CA PHE A 152 -1.53 -13.97 -24.51
C PHE A 152 -3.04 -14.26 -24.35
N ILE A 153 -3.56 -14.18 -23.13
CA ILE A 153 -4.99 -14.39 -22.85
C ILE A 153 -5.86 -13.37 -23.60
N MET A 154 -5.46 -12.10 -23.63
CA MET A 154 -6.19 -11.06 -24.36
C MET A 154 -6.16 -11.32 -25.87
N ARG A 155 -5.04 -11.76 -26.43
CA ARG A 155 -4.94 -12.13 -27.85
C ARG A 155 -5.83 -13.32 -28.21
N LEU A 156 -6.04 -14.28 -27.30
CA LEU A 156 -7.00 -15.37 -27.51
C LEU A 156 -8.44 -14.88 -27.68
N SER A 157 -8.78 -13.71 -27.13
CA SER A 157 -10.08 -13.07 -27.33
C SER A 157 -10.21 -12.29 -28.65
N GLY A 158 -9.17 -12.31 -29.49
CA GLY A 158 -9.11 -11.56 -30.75
C GLY A 158 -8.66 -10.10 -30.58
N ALA A 159 -8.25 -9.69 -29.38
CA ALA A 159 -7.74 -8.34 -29.12
C ALA A 159 -6.27 -8.18 -29.54
N THR A 160 -5.88 -6.97 -29.94
CA THR A 160 -4.49 -6.54 -30.10
C THR A 160 -4.13 -5.55 -29.00
N PRO A 161 -3.83 -6.03 -27.78
CA PRO A 161 -3.66 -5.15 -26.62
C PRO A 161 -2.37 -4.34 -26.71
N SER A 162 -2.45 -3.06 -26.35
CA SER A 162 -1.28 -2.21 -26.09
C SER A 162 -0.71 -2.48 -24.69
N PHE A 163 0.49 -1.95 -24.40
CA PHE A 163 1.07 -2.00 -23.05
C PHE A 163 0.14 -1.41 -21.98
N ILE A 164 -0.58 -0.33 -22.31
CA ILE A 164 -1.53 0.33 -21.41
C ILE A 164 -2.73 -0.60 -21.14
N ASP A 165 -3.22 -1.31 -22.15
CA ASP A 165 -4.36 -2.23 -22.00
C ASP A 165 -4.00 -3.41 -21.09
N VAL A 166 -2.82 -4.01 -21.29
CA VAL A 166 -2.31 -5.11 -20.44
C VAL A 166 -2.14 -4.64 -19.00
N GLY A 167 -1.50 -3.49 -18.80
CA GLY A 167 -1.25 -2.93 -17.47
C GLY A 167 -2.53 -2.55 -16.73
N THR A 168 -3.47 -1.92 -17.43
CA THR A 168 -4.78 -1.54 -16.86
C THR A 168 -5.57 -2.79 -16.48
N THR A 169 -5.58 -3.80 -17.35
CA THR A 169 -6.26 -5.07 -17.08
C THR A 169 -5.67 -5.77 -15.86
N PHE A 170 -4.35 -5.90 -15.77
CA PHE A 170 -3.66 -6.46 -14.60
C PHE A 170 -4.01 -5.70 -13.33
N SER A 171 -3.92 -4.37 -13.38
CA SER A 171 -4.20 -3.49 -12.26
C SER A 171 -5.61 -3.71 -11.71
N ILE A 172 -6.62 -3.70 -12.59
CA ILE A 172 -8.02 -3.92 -12.21
C ILE A 172 -8.22 -5.31 -11.61
N MET A 173 -7.66 -6.35 -12.22
CA MET A 173 -7.76 -7.73 -11.72
C MET A 173 -7.19 -7.85 -10.30
N VAL A 174 -5.99 -7.30 -10.07
CA VAL A 174 -5.33 -7.34 -8.76
C VAL A 174 -6.08 -6.49 -7.74
N MET A 175 -6.59 -5.31 -8.13
CA MET A 175 -7.41 -4.46 -7.28
C MET A 175 -8.69 -5.17 -6.84
N LEU A 176 -9.42 -5.78 -7.76
CA LEU A 176 -10.65 -6.52 -7.47
C LEU A 176 -10.37 -7.73 -6.57
N MET A 177 -9.31 -8.49 -6.85
CA MET A 177 -8.88 -9.60 -5.99
C MET A 177 -8.55 -9.12 -4.57
N GLY A 178 -7.79 -8.03 -4.45
CA GLY A 178 -7.47 -7.42 -3.16
C GLY A 178 -8.70 -7.00 -2.38
N LEU A 179 -9.68 -6.37 -3.05
CA LEU A 179 -10.94 -5.95 -2.44
C LEU A 179 -11.78 -7.13 -1.96
N VAL A 180 -11.89 -8.19 -2.76
CA VAL A 180 -12.61 -9.40 -2.38
C VAL A 180 -11.97 -10.04 -1.15
N ILE A 181 -10.65 -10.20 -1.14
CA ILE A 181 -9.91 -10.75 0.01
C ILE A 181 -10.09 -9.87 1.26
N PHE A 182 -9.99 -8.54 1.10
CA PHE A 182 -10.19 -7.59 2.19
C PHE A 182 -11.62 -7.66 2.76
N PHE A 183 -12.63 -7.68 1.89
CA PHE A 183 -14.03 -7.80 2.26
C PHE A 183 -14.30 -9.10 3.01
N LEU A 184 -13.86 -10.25 2.48
CA LEU A 184 -14.01 -11.55 3.14
C LEU A 184 -13.28 -11.59 4.49
N GLY A 185 -12.09 -10.97 4.57
CA GLY A 185 -11.35 -10.79 5.82
C GLY A 185 -12.13 -9.96 6.84
N THR A 186 -12.76 -8.87 6.41
CA THR A 186 -13.59 -8.01 7.28
C THR A 186 -14.85 -8.73 7.75
N VAL A 187 -15.53 -9.46 6.86
CA VAL A 187 -16.72 -10.27 7.19
C VAL A 187 -16.37 -11.30 8.26
N THR A 188 -15.28 -12.04 8.04
CA THR A 188 -14.86 -13.10 8.98
C THR A 188 -14.46 -12.51 10.33
N TRP A 189 -13.75 -11.37 10.31
CA TRP A 189 -13.33 -10.68 11.53
C TRP A 189 -14.50 -10.14 12.35
N PHE A 190 -15.41 -9.38 11.74
CA PHE A 190 -16.60 -8.87 12.41
C PHE A 190 -17.50 -9.98 12.92
N TYR A 191 -17.72 -11.02 12.13
CA TYR A 191 -18.49 -12.19 12.58
C TYR A 191 -17.83 -12.85 13.79
N GLY A 192 -16.51 -13.03 13.75
CA GLY A 192 -15.73 -13.55 14.87
C GLY A 192 -15.90 -12.72 16.14
N LYS A 193 -15.84 -11.38 16.04
CA LYS A 193 -16.00 -10.46 17.16
C LYS A 193 -17.41 -10.45 17.72
N VAL A 194 -18.44 -10.36 16.88
CA VAL A 194 -19.86 -10.35 17.31
C VAL A 194 -20.22 -11.62 18.07
N ARG A 195 -19.66 -12.76 17.66
CA ARG A 195 -19.91 -14.07 18.28
C ARG A 195 -18.95 -14.38 19.44
N GLY A 196 -18.01 -13.49 19.77
CA GLY A 196 -17.10 -13.65 20.90
C GLY A 196 -16.02 -14.73 20.73
N TYR A 197 -15.64 -15.05 19.49
CA TYR A 197 -14.54 -16.00 19.25
C TYR A 197 -13.21 -15.42 19.75
N ARG A 198 -12.44 -16.25 20.46
CA ARG A 198 -11.11 -15.90 20.98
C ARG A 198 -10.08 -15.83 19.86
N ILE A 199 -10.05 -16.87 19.02
CA ILE A 199 -9.23 -16.94 17.81
C ILE A 199 -10.17 -17.16 16.62
N ILE A 200 -9.94 -16.42 15.55
CA ILE A 200 -10.72 -16.50 14.32
C ILE A 200 -9.90 -17.33 13.35
N ASP A 201 -10.21 -18.62 13.23
CA ASP A 201 -9.44 -19.60 12.44
C ASP A 201 -10.25 -20.25 11.30
N PHE A 202 -11.42 -19.70 10.99
CA PHE A 202 -12.38 -20.22 10.01
C PHE A 202 -12.49 -19.33 8.76
N TRP A 203 -13.18 -19.84 7.74
CA TRP A 203 -13.35 -19.18 6.43
C TRP A 203 -12.02 -18.72 5.85
N ILE A 204 -11.89 -17.46 5.42
CA ILE A 204 -10.65 -16.96 4.81
C ILE A 204 -9.48 -16.97 5.80
N TYR A 205 -9.76 -16.88 7.11
CA TYR A 205 -8.75 -17.02 8.16
C TYR A 205 -8.21 -18.44 8.31
N SER A 206 -8.84 -19.44 7.70
CA SER A 206 -8.29 -20.80 7.65
C SER A 206 -7.18 -20.96 6.59
N LEU A 207 -7.11 -20.02 5.63
CA LEU A 207 -6.12 -20.02 4.54
C LEU A 207 -4.99 -19.01 4.82
N SER A 208 -5.35 -17.84 5.35
CA SER A 208 -4.45 -16.72 5.60
C SER A 208 -4.72 -16.15 6.98
N ARG A 209 -3.70 -15.93 7.81
CA ARG A 209 -3.89 -15.31 9.13
C ARG A 209 -4.15 -13.81 9.05
N HIS A 210 -3.70 -13.17 7.98
CA HIS A 210 -3.77 -11.72 7.77
C HIS A 210 -4.42 -11.35 6.44
N PRO A 211 -5.66 -11.81 6.17
CA PRO A 211 -6.31 -11.62 4.88
C PRO A 211 -6.61 -10.14 4.61
N GLN A 212 -6.94 -9.36 5.63
CA GLN A 212 -7.19 -7.92 5.48
C GLN A 212 -5.92 -7.17 5.03
N TYR A 213 -4.77 -7.43 5.66
CA TYR A 213 -3.50 -6.85 5.22
C TYR A 213 -3.13 -7.30 3.81
N LEU A 214 -3.31 -8.58 3.48
CA LEU A 214 -3.07 -9.08 2.12
C LEU A 214 -3.97 -8.37 1.09
N GLY A 215 -5.26 -8.24 1.38
CA GLY A 215 -6.21 -7.55 0.52
C GLY A 215 -5.83 -6.09 0.27
N PHE A 216 -5.40 -5.38 1.32
CA PHE A 216 -4.91 -4.01 1.21
C PHE A 216 -3.62 -3.89 0.38
N ILE A 217 -2.65 -4.79 0.59
CA ILE A 217 -1.39 -4.82 -0.17
C ILE A 217 -1.68 -5.07 -1.65
N LEU A 218 -2.52 -6.05 -1.98
CA LEU A 218 -2.90 -6.34 -3.37
C LEU A 218 -3.64 -5.16 -4.00
N TRP A 219 -4.63 -4.61 -3.30
CA TRP A 219 -5.39 -3.49 -3.82
C TRP A 219 -4.51 -2.25 -4.09
N SER A 220 -3.65 -1.89 -3.14
CA SER A 220 -2.71 -0.77 -3.31
C SER A 220 -1.63 -1.05 -4.34
N TYR A 221 -1.23 -2.31 -4.54
CA TYR A 221 -0.31 -2.71 -5.61
C TYR A 221 -0.93 -2.50 -6.98
N GLY A 222 -2.18 -2.92 -7.18
CA GLY A 222 -2.89 -2.67 -8.43
C GLY A 222 -3.03 -1.17 -8.73
N LEU A 223 -3.23 -0.34 -7.71
CA LEU A 223 -3.16 1.13 -7.87
C LEU A 223 -1.78 1.64 -8.28
N LEU A 224 -0.70 1.08 -7.73
CA LEU A 224 0.66 1.45 -8.12
C LEU A 224 0.89 1.15 -9.61
N ILE A 225 0.45 -0.02 -10.09
CA ILE A 225 0.57 -0.37 -11.52
C ILE A 225 -0.33 0.54 -12.37
N LEU A 226 -1.55 0.83 -11.92
CA LEU A 226 -2.44 1.74 -12.64
C LEU A 226 -1.80 3.13 -12.79
N ALA A 227 -1.18 3.64 -11.73
CA ALA A 227 -0.44 4.91 -11.75
C ALA A 227 0.80 4.87 -12.66
N MET A 228 1.44 3.70 -12.80
CA MET A 228 2.55 3.50 -13.74
C MET A 228 2.09 3.55 -15.20
N VAL A 229 0.97 2.91 -15.53
CA VAL A 229 0.52 2.74 -16.93
C VAL A 229 -0.47 3.79 -17.39
N THR A 230 -0.98 4.63 -16.49
CA THR A 230 -1.80 5.80 -16.81
C THR A 230 -0.90 7.03 -16.82
N PRO A 231 -0.21 7.33 -17.94
CA PRO A 231 0.64 8.50 -18.00
C PRO A 231 -0.20 9.76 -17.82
N SER A 232 0.33 10.71 -17.03
CA SER A 232 -0.12 12.09 -17.11
C SER A 232 0.02 12.55 -18.57
N PRO A 233 -1.00 13.19 -19.17
CA PRO A 233 -0.93 13.55 -20.59
C PRO A 233 0.30 14.43 -20.82
N ARG A 234 1.29 13.91 -21.56
CA ARG A 234 2.47 14.61 -22.09
C ARG A 234 3.46 15.20 -21.07
N GLY A 235 4.02 14.35 -20.21
CA GLY A 235 5.41 14.53 -19.77
C GLY A 235 5.67 15.24 -18.45
N GLY A 236 4.65 15.47 -17.61
CA GLY A 236 4.84 15.71 -16.18
C GLY A 236 5.36 14.45 -15.48
N TYR A 237 6.61 14.06 -15.77
CA TYR A 237 7.20 12.81 -15.29
C TYR A 237 7.42 12.88 -13.78
N MET A 238 6.51 12.26 -13.02
CA MET A 238 6.87 11.65 -11.76
C MET A 238 6.87 10.14 -11.96
N ALA A 239 8.01 9.50 -11.75
CA ALA A 239 8.03 8.07 -11.63
C ALA A 239 7.08 7.68 -10.48
N PRO A 240 6.23 6.65 -10.65
CA PRO A 240 5.31 6.26 -9.59
C PRO A 240 6.15 5.89 -8.36
N PRO A 241 5.71 6.29 -7.14
CA PRO A 241 6.56 6.27 -5.95
C PRO A 241 6.68 4.85 -5.38
N SER A 242 7.36 3.99 -6.12
CA SER A 242 7.56 2.57 -5.83
C SER A 242 8.23 2.36 -4.46
N LEU A 243 9.15 3.25 -4.07
CA LEU A 243 9.76 3.23 -2.74
C LEU A 243 8.71 3.44 -1.63
N LEU A 244 7.79 4.37 -1.79
CA LEU A 244 6.80 4.66 -0.75
C LEU A 244 5.74 3.56 -0.67
N TRP A 245 5.36 2.98 -1.80
CA TRP A 245 4.54 1.77 -1.79
C TRP A 245 5.27 0.63 -1.06
N LEU A 246 6.56 0.41 -1.33
CA LEU A 246 7.38 -0.60 -0.64
C LEU A 246 7.41 -0.36 0.88
N ILE A 247 7.67 0.87 1.34
CA ILE A 247 7.69 1.19 2.78
C ILE A 247 6.29 0.98 3.39
N SER A 248 5.21 1.36 2.68
CA SER A 248 3.83 1.12 3.13
C SER A 248 3.55 -0.39 3.29
N THR A 249 3.95 -1.20 2.32
CA THR A 249 3.82 -2.66 2.36
C THR A 249 4.62 -3.26 3.50
N LEU A 250 5.87 -2.84 3.71
CA LEU A 250 6.69 -3.26 4.85
C LEU A 250 6.06 -2.86 6.19
N THR A 251 5.43 -1.69 6.26
CA THR A 251 4.71 -1.22 7.46
C THR A 251 3.47 -2.07 7.73
N ALA A 252 2.72 -2.44 6.69
CA ALA A 252 1.57 -3.35 6.81
C ALA A 252 2.01 -4.75 7.29
N VAL A 253 3.10 -5.30 6.73
CA VAL A 253 3.69 -6.56 7.20
C VAL A 253 4.19 -6.44 8.64
N GLY A 254 4.82 -5.33 9.00
CA GLY A 254 5.26 -5.02 10.36
C GLY A 254 4.12 -5.01 11.36
N SER A 255 2.99 -4.41 10.98
CA SER A 255 1.77 -4.34 11.79
C SER A 255 1.18 -5.74 12.02
N ALA A 256 1.11 -6.56 10.96
CA ALA A 256 0.68 -7.95 11.05
C ALA A 256 1.60 -8.79 11.95
N LEU A 257 2.93 -8.62 11.87
CA LEU A 257 3.88 -9.29 12.77
C LEU A 257 3.72 -8.83 14.23
N HIS A 258 3.47 -7.54 14.44
CA HIS A 258 3.22 -6.99 15.76
C HIS A 258 1.93 -7.56 16.37
N GLU A 259 0.88 -7.69 15.56
CA GLU A 259 -0.38 -8.32 15.93
C GLU A 259 -0.18 -9.79 16.32
N GLU A 260 0.60 -10.57 15.57
CA GLU A 260 0.92 -11.95 15.98
C GLU A 260 1.58 -12.01 17.36
N ASN A 261 2.50 -11.09 17.65
CA ASN A 261 3.16 -11.03 18.96
C ASN A 261 2.18 -10.69 20.09
N GLN A 262 1.16 -9.87 19.83
CA GLN A 262 0.08 -9.61 20.79
C GLN A 262 -0.83 -10.83 20.99
N LEU A 263 -1.16 -11.54 19.90
CA LEU A 263 -1.99 -12.73 19.94
C LEU A 263 -1.29 -13.88 20.66
N ILE A 264 0.01 -14.07 20.45
CA ILE A 264 0.81 -15.05 21.22
C ILE A 264 0.81 -14.71 22.71
N LYS A 265 0.97 -13.42 23.08
CA LYS A 265 0.89 -13.00 24.50
C LYS A 265 -0.48 -13.24 25.11
N SER A 266 -1.55 -13.08 24.33
CA SER A 266 -2.93 -13.15 24.81
C SER A 266 -3.48 -14.58 24.86
N TYR A 267 -3.06 -15.44 23.94
CA TYR A 267 -3.65 -16.77 23.71
C TYR A 267 -2.62 -17.92 23.75
N GLY A 268 -1.32 -17.63 23.86
CA GLY A 268 -0.27 -18.62 24.07
C GLY A 268 -0.27 -19.75 23.05
N GLU A 269 -0.25 -20.99 23.55
CA GLU A 269 -0.21 -22.23 22.77
C GLU A 269 -1.37 -22.38 21.78
N GLU A 270 -2.57 -21.87 22.12
CA GLU A 270 -3.74 -21.97 21.24
C GLU A 270 -3.48 -21.25 19.91
N TYR A 271 -2.88 -20.07 19.98
CA TYR A 271 -2.50 -19.31 18.79
C TYR A 271 -1.27 -19.90 18.09
N LEU A 272 -0.30 -20.45 18.81
CA LEU A 272 0.86 -21.12 18.20
C LEU A 272 0.42 -22.34 17.35
N LYS A 273 -0.55 -23.13 17.83
CA LYS A 273 -1.13 -24.24 17.06
C LYS A 273 -1.81 -23.76 15.78
N TYR A 274 -2.56 -22.66 15.85
CA TYR A 274 -3.15 -22.03 14.66
C TYR A 274 -2.08 -21.50 13.69
N ARG A 275 -1.04 -20.83 14.22
CA ARG A 275 0.10 -20.31 13.46
C ARG A 275 0.86 -21.39 12.71
N GLY A 276 1.01 -22.56 13.32
CA GLY A 276 1.69 -23.71 12.70
C GLY A 276 0.95 -24.31 11.51
N ARG A 277 -0.39 -24.17 11.47
CA ARG A 277 -1.24 -24.78 10.44
C ARG A 277 -1.54 -23.86 9.26
N VAL A 278 -1.74 -22.58 9.51
CA VAL A 278 -2.20 -21.60 8.50
C VAL A 278 -1.03 -20.82 7.94
N SER A 279 -1.16 -20.20 6.75
CA SER A 279 -0.12 -19.33 6.19
C SER A 279 -0.21 -17.91 6.73
N PHE A 280 0.90 -17.17 6.79
CA PHE A 280 0.93 -15.80 7.34
C PHE A 280 0.02 -14.84 6.55
N MET A 281 0.25 -14.72 5.25
CA MET A 281 -0.57 -13.92 4.34
C MET A 281 -1.03 -14.73 3.13
N MET A 282 -0.09 -15.33 2.39
CA MET A 282 -0.40 -16.11 1.19
C MET A 282 -0.03 -17.58 1.38
N PRO A 283 -0.84 -18.54 0.91
CA PRO A 283 -0.44 -19.93 0.84
C PRO A 283 0.68 -20.10 -0.21
N LEU A 284 1.89 -20.39 0.26
CA LEU A 284 3.06 -20.54 -0.60
C LEU A 284 3.59 -21.98 -0.54
N PRO A 285 4.16 -22.51 -1.64
CA PRO A 285 4.89 -23.77 -1.60
C PRO A 285 6.04 -23.72 -0.59
N GLU A 286 6.34 -24.86 0.04
CA GLU A 286 7.31 -24.96 1.14
C GLU A 286 8.71 -24.46 0.74
N GLY A 287 9.15 -24.68 -0.50
CA GLY A 287 10.42 -24.17 -1.01
C GLY A 287 10.49 -22.63 -1.04
N LEU A 288 9.42 -21.98 -1.50
CA LEU A 288 9.34 -20.52 -1.54
C LEU A 288 9.22 -19.93 -0.14
N LYS A 289 8.46 -20.58 0.75
CA LYS A 289 8.38 -20.20 2.17
C LYS A 289 9.76 -20.25 2.83
N ARG A 290 10.55 -21.30 2.59
CA ARG A 290 11.91 -21.44 3.11
C ARG A 290 12.85 -20.38 2.56
N LEU A 291 12.78 -20.09 1.26
CA LEU A 291 13.58 -19.03 0.63
C LEU A 291 13.25 -17.66 1.23
N LEU A 292 11.96 -17.34 1.34
CA LEU A 292 11.52 -16.07 1.89
C LEU A 292 11.91 -15.92 3.36
N THR A 293 11.83 -16.96 4.17
CA THR A 293 12.18 -16.92 5.61
C THR A 293 13.67 -17.09 5.90
N ALA A 294 14.50 -17.45 4.91
CA ALA A 294 15.93 -17.70 5.10
C ALA A 294 16.69 -16.48 5.66
N PRO A 295 16.48 -15.24 5.19
CA PRO A 295 17.17 -14.07 5.76
C PRO A 295 16.85 -13.87 7.25
N VAL A 296 15.60 -14.10 7.65
CA VAL A 296 15.17 -13.98 9.05
C VAL A 296 15.79 -15.07 9.92
N ARG A 297 15.81 -16.32 9.43
CA ARG A 297 16.45 -17.44 10.13
C ARG A 297 17.94 -17.22 10.29
N LEU A 298 18.61 -16.71 9.27
CA LEU A 298 20.05 -16.38 9.32
C LEU A 298 20.34 -15.26 10.32
N LEU A 299 19.49 -14.23 10.36
CA LEU A 299 19.70 -13.05 11.21
C LEU A 299 19.33 -13.30 12.68
N LEU A 300 18.21 -13.98 12.94
CA LEU A 300 17.64 -14.13 14.29
C LEU A 300 17.80 -15.54 14.88
N GLY A 301 18.23 -16.53 14.09
CA GLY A 301 18.25 -17.94 14.50
C GLY A 301 16.87 -18.58 14.68
N LYS A 302 15.79 -17.87 14.30
CA LYS A 302 14.40 -18.30 14.46
C LYS A 302 13.56 -17.91 13.26
N GLU A 303 12.38 -18.52 13.13
CA GLU A 303 11.54 -18.34 11.93
C GLU A 303 10.85 -16.97 11.85
N MET A 304 10.53 -16.35 13.00
CA MET A 304 9.73 -15.13 13.06
C MET A 304 10.21 -14.22 14.21
N PRO A 305 10.09 -12.88 14.06
CA PRO A 305 10.43 -11.93 15.12
C PRO A 305 9.38 -11.91 16.24
N GLU A 306 9.83 -11.90 17.50
CA GLU A 306 8.98 -11.95 18.71
C GLU A 306 8.93 -10.61 19.46
N ARG A 307 9.86 -9.71 19.16
CA ARG A 307 9.98 -8.39 19.79
C ARG A 307 9.85 -7.29 18.75
N GLY A 308 9.35 -6.12 19.17
CA GLY A 308 9.20 -4.97 18.27
C GLY A 308 10.52 -4.54 17.61
N ARG A 309 11.65 -4.63 18.34
CA ARG A 309 12.99 -4.35 17.78
C ARG A 309 13.40 -5.36 16.71
N GLU A 310 13.05 -6.63 16.88
CA GLU A 310 13.32 -7.68 15.89
C GLU A 310 12.46 -7.47 14.64
N ILE A 311 11.19 -7.05 14.79
CA ILE A 311 10.35 -6.66 13.64
C ILE A 311 11.02 -5.52 12.87
N ALA A 312 11.44 -4.45 13.54
CA ALA A 312 12.09 -3.31 12.88
C ALA A 312 13.37 -3.72 12.14
N LEU A 313 14.19 -4.59 12.75
CA LEU A 313 15.40 -5.12 12.14
C LEU A 313 15.07 -5.95 10.88
N VAL A 314 14.09 -6.85 10.98
CA VAL A 314 13.63 -7.69 9.85
C VAL A 314 13.09 -6.83 8.71
N LEU A 315 12.24 -5.84 9.00
CA LEU A 315 11.72 -4.92 7.98
C LEU A 315 12.83 -4.12 7.31
N THR A 316 13.83 -3.67 8.08
CA THR A 316 14.99 -2.96 7.54
C THR A 316 15.79 -3.87 6.60
N LEU A 317 16.04 -5.12 7.01
CA LEU A 317 16.73 -6.11 6.18
C LEU A 317 15.98 -6.36 4.86
N TYR A 318 14.68 -6.65 4.91
CA TYR A 318 13.89 -6.84 3.68
C TYR A 318 13.82 -5.58 2.84
N GLY A 319 13.73 -4.39 3.46
CA GLY A 319 13.80 -3.12 2.76
C GLY A 319 15.10 -2.99 1.97
N LEU A 320 16.25 -3.26 2.60
CA LEU A 320 17.55 -3.24 1.92
C LEU A 320 17.66 -4.29 0.81
N ILE A 321 17.18 -5.52 1.05
CA ILE A 321 17.17 -6.60 0.06
C ILE A 321 16.33 -6.22 -1.17
N LEU A 322 15.21 -5.51 -0.98
CA LEU A 322 14.32 -5.11 -2.08
C LEU A 322 14.79 -3.81 -2.77
N ILE A 323 15.40 -2.90 -2.04
CA ILE A 323 15.97 -1.67 -2.61
C ILE A 323 17.20 -1.99 -3.47
N SER A 324 18.06 -2.91 -3.05
CA SER A 324 19.34 -3.15 -3.73
C SER A 324 19.20 -3.53 -5.22
N PRO A 325 18.30 -4.45 -5.62
CA PRO A 325 18.03 -4.76 -7.03
C PRO A 325 17.38 -3.62 -7.82
N SER A 326 16.77 -2.64 -7.14
CA SER A 326 16.19 -1.47 -7.80
C SER A 326 17.27 -0.48 -8.28
N ILE A 327 18.49 -0.52 -7.70
CA ILE A 327 19.58 0.40 -8.06
C ILE A 327 20.03 0.21 -9.53
N PRO A 328 20.34 -1.01 -10.01
CA PRO A 328 20.65 -1.22 -11.42
C PRO A 328 19.51 -0.78 -12.36
N LEU A 329 18.26 -1.05 -12.01
CA LEU A 329 17.07 -0.69 -12.81
C LEU A 329 16.88 0.82 -12.98
N ILE A 330 17.43 1.61 -12.07
CA ILE A 330 17.39 3.07 -12.10
C ILE A 330 18.56 3.65 -12.92
N LEU A 331 19.69 2.94 -12.97
CA LEU A 331 20.91 3.38 -13.66
C LEU A 331 20.94 3.02 -15.15
N THR A 332 20.05 2.14 -15.60
CA THR A 332 19.82 1.76 -17.01
C THR A 332 18.78 2.63 -17.68
#